data_AF-A0A8C8XEZ3-F1
#
_entry.id   AF-A0A8C8XEZ3-F1
#
_cell.length_a   1.000
_cell.length_b   1.000
_cell.length_c   1.000
_cell.angle_alpha   90.00
_cell.angle_beta   90.00
_cell.angle_gamma   90.00
#
_symmetry.space_group_name_H-M   'P 1'
#
loop_
_entity.id
_entity.type
_entity.pdbx_description
1 polymer ?
#
loop_
_entity_poly.entity_id
_entity_poly.type
_entity_poly.pdbx_seq_one_letter_code
_entity_poly.pdbx_strand_id
1 'polypeptide(L)'
;HSEISVKDVKRITLEAVKHNSMKEIWLVIHRRVYDITHFHNKHPGGEEVLQEQAGADTSKSFEDVGHSSDATEMLNDLKPESERRLSIT
;
A
#
# COMPACT_ATOMS: atom_id res chain seq x y z
N HIS A 1 -18.39 25.09 -14.55
CA HIS A 1 -16.94 24.86 -14.46
C HIS A 1 -16.67 24.45 -13.03
N SER A 2 -16.48 23.16 -12.75
CA SER A 2 -16.21 22.70 -11.38
C SER A 2 -14.71 22.55 -11.22
N GLU A 3 -14.14 23.43 -10.41
CA GLU A 3 -12.75 23.41 -9.98
C GLU A 3 -12.46 22.12 -9.22
N ILE A 4 -11.68 21.24 -9.83
CA ILE A 4 -11.16 20.06 -9.16
C ILE A 4 -10.06 20.57 -8.22
N SER A 5 -10.40 20.67 -6.94
CA SER A 5 -9.46 20.98 -5.86
C SER A 5 -8.40 19.89 -5.81
N VAL A 6 -7.24 20.16 -6.42
CA VAL A 6 -6.03 19.34 -6.33
C VAL A 6 -5.48 19.41 -4.90
N LYS A 7 -6.15 18.72 -3.97
CA LYS A 7 -5.71 18.63 -2.58
C LYS A 7 -4.53 17.68 -2.48
N ASP A 8 -3.35 18.26 -2.27
CA ASP A 8 -2.14 17.66 -1.72
C ASP A 8 -2.00 16.14 -1.92
N VAL A 9 -1.74 15.72 -3.16
CA VAL A 9 -1.27 14.36 -3.41
C VAL A 9 0.13 14.30 -2.83
N LYS A 10 0.25 13.78 -1.60
CA LYS A 10 1.53 13.53 -0.95
C LYS A 10 2.31 12.56 -1.84
N ARG A 11 3.28 13.10 -2.59
CA ARG A 11 4.14 12.31 -3.48
C ARG A 11 5.11 11.53 -2.62
N ILE A 12 4.75 10.30 -2.29
CA ILE A 12 5.65 9.37 -1.62
C ILE A 12 6.69 8.94 -2.65
N THR A 13 7.97 9.25 -2.39
CA THR A 13 9.08 8.76 -3.22
C THR A 13 9.39 7.32 -2.87
N LEU A 14 10.04 6.59 -3.78
CA LEU A 14 10.50 5.22 -3.53
C LEU A 14 11.43 5.14 -2.30
N GLU A 15 12.06 6.25 -1.94
CA GLU A 15 12.94 6.44 -0.80
C GLU A 15 12.14 6.50 0.50
N ALA A 16 11.00 7.21 0.49
CA ALA A 16 10.12 7.32 1.64
C ALA A 16 9.48 5.96 1.98
N VAL A 17 9.08 5.18 0.98
CA VAL A 17 8.64 3.78 1.22
C VAL A 17 9.79 2.88 1.63
N LYS A 18 11.07 3.15 1.32
CA LYS A 18 12.20 2.34 1.82
C LYS A 18 12.44 2.52 3.32
N HIS A 19 12.03 3.65 3.89
CA HIS A 19 12.08 3.89 5.33
C HIS A 19 10.89 3.22 6.04
N ASN A 20 10.82 1.89 5.97
CA ASN A 20 9.84 1.13 6.76
C ASN A 20 10.41 0.79 8.13
N SER A 21 9.56 0.92 9.16
CA SER A 21 9.81 0.40 10.49
C SER A 21 8.89 -0.80 10.72
N MET A 22 9.15 -1.62 11.75
CA MET A 22 8.24 -2.71 12.14
C MET A 22 6.79 -2.25 12.40
N LYS A 23 6.58 -0.94 12.61
CA LYS A 23 5.27 -0.32 12.85
C LYS A 23 4.69 0.39 11.63
N GLU A 24 5.41 0.46 10.51
CA GLU A 24 5.00 1.21 9.31
C GLU A 24 5.52 0.43 8.10
N ILE A 25 4.64 -0.39 7.50
CA ILE A 25 4.96 -1.23 6.35
C ILE A 25 4.21 -0.72 5.14
N TRP A 26 4.95 -0.13 4.20
CA TRP A 26 4.39 0.41 2.97
C TRP A 26 4.82 -0.41 1.76
N LEU A 27 3.85 -0.74 0.90
CA LEU A 27 4.06 -1.49 -0.33
C LEU A 27 3.69 -0.67 -1.55
N VAL A 28 4.46 -0.81 -2.62
CA VAL A 28 4.14 -0.20 -3.91
C VAL A 28 3.59 -1.26 -4.84
N ILE A 29 2.31 -1.16 -5.19
CA ILE A 29 1.63 -2.06 -6.12
C ILE A 29 0.99 -1.23 -7.23
N HIS A 30 1.25 -1.56 -8.48
CA HIS A 30 0.78 -0.84 -9.66
C HIS A 30 1.04 0.68 -9.59
N ARG A 31 2.25 1.06 -9.12
CA ARG A 31 2.66 2.47 -8.90
C ARG A 31 1.80 3.24 -7.89
N ARG A 32 1.10 2.56 -6.98
CA ARG A 32 0.36 3.14 -5.85
C ARG A 32 0.95 2.66 -4.54
N VAL A 33 0.96 3.51 -3.52
CA VAL A 33 1.49 3.19 -2.19
C VAL A 33 0.37 2.76 -1.26
N TYR A 34 0.48 1.57 -0.69
CA TYR A 34 -0.48 0.97 0.22
C TYR A 34 0.12 0.83 1.60
N ASP A 35 -0.59 1.31 2.62
CA ASP A 35 -0.25 1.08 4.01
C ASP A 35 -0.88 -0.23 4.48
N ILE A 36 -0.04 -1.26 4.60
CA ILE A 36 -0.46 -2.60 5.07
C ILE A 36 -0.08 -2.82 6.54
N THR A 37 0.30 -1.76 7.25
CA THR A 37 0.66 -1.78 8.67
C THR A 37 -0.39 -2.43 9.55
N HIS A 38 -1.69 -2.31 9.25
CA HIS A 38 -2.73 -3.01 10.01
C HIS A 38 -3.09 -4.39 9.44
N PHE A 39 -2.56 -4.71 8.27
CA PHE A 39 -2.86 -5.91 7.51
C PHE A 39 -1.75 -6.97 7.55
N HIS A 40 -0.51 -6.61 7.90
CA HIS A 40 0.62 -7.56 7.91
C HIS A 40 0.38 -8.82 8.74
N ASN A 41 -0.28 -8.70 9.91
CA ASN A 41 -0.67 -9.83 10.76
C ASN A 41 -1.83 -10.67 10.19
N LYS A 42 -2.60 -10.13 9.25
CA LYS A 42 -3.75 -10.80 8.62
C LYS A 42 -3.38 -11.46 7.29
N HIS A 43 -2.16 -11.22 6.80
CA HIS A 43 -1.72 -11.75 5.53
C HIS A 43 -1.46 -13.26 5.65
N PRO A 44 -2.18 -14.11 4.88
CA PRO A 44 -2.03 -15.56 4.97
C PRO A 44 -0.65 -16.06 4.53
N GLY A 45 0.11 -15.27 3.76
CA GLY A 45 1.50 -15.54 3.42
C GLY A 45 2.53 -15.11 4.48
N GLY A 46 2.08 -14.56 5.62
CA GLY A 46 2.93 -14.06 6.69
C GLY A 46 3.38 -12.60 6.51
N GLU A 47 3.81 -11.96 7.59
CA GLU A 47 4.31 -10.58 7.55
C GLU A 47 5.74 -10.49 7.00
N GLU A 48 6.53 -11.57 7.09
CA GLU A 48 7.94 -11.59 6.68
C GLU A 48 8.08 -11.22 5.20
N VAL A 49 7.31 -11.88 4.32
CA VAL A 49 7.32 -11.59 2.87
C VAL A 49 6.87 -10.17 2.55
N LEU A 50 5.98 -9.59 3.37
CA LEU A 50 5.55 -8.21 3.20
C LEU A 50 6.64 -7.24 3.63
N GLN A 51 7.39 -7.57 4.68
CA GLN A 51 8.49 -6.78 5.21
C GLN A 51 9.71 -6.81 4.27
N GLU A 52 9.98 -7.96 3.64
CA GLU A 52 11.02 -8.09 2.60
C GLU A 52 10.72 -7.27 1.35
N GLN A 53 9.45 -7.21 0.96
CA GLN A 53 8.99 -6.42 -0.18
C GLN A 53 8.63 -4.97 0.20
N ALA A 54 8.69 -4.63 1.48
CA ALA A 54 8.39 -3.31 1.99
C ALA A 54 9.36 -2.29 1.39
N GLY A 55 8.83 -1.21 0.83
CA GLY A 55 9.68 -0.18 0.22
C GLY A 55 10.20 -0.50 -1.17
N ALA A 56 9.77 -1.61 -1.74
CA ALA A 56 10.00 -1.95 -3.14
C ALA A 56 8.68 -1.97 -3.93
N ASP A 57 8.81 -1.97 -5.25
CA ASP A 57 7.68 -2.29 -6.13
C ASP A 57 7.43 -3.80 -6.07
N THR A 58 6.36 -4.17 -5.36
CA THR A 58 5.93 -5.55 -5.18
C THR A 58 4.83 -5.94 -6.17
N SER A 59 4.54 -5.09 -7.17
CA SER A 59 3.54 -5.41 -8.21
C SER A 59 3.86 -6.75 -8.88
N LYS A 60 5.13 -6.95 -9.23
CA LYS A 60 5.59 -8.19 -9.84
C LYS A 60 5.46 -9.38 -8.88
N SER A 61 5.88 -9.24 -7.63
CA SER A 61 5.78 -10.30 -6.62
C SER A 61 4.33 -10.67 -6.33
N PHE A 62 3.43 -9.68 -6.31
CA PHE A 62 1.99 -9.88 -6.13
C PHE A 62 1.37 -10.67 -7.28
N GLU A 63 1.73 -10.34 -8.54
CA GLU A 63 1.31 -11.05 -9.74
C GLU A 63 1.93 -12.46 -9.84
N ASP A 64 3.20 -12.62 -9.48
CA ASP A 64 3.94 -13.90 -9.55
C ASP A 64 3.38 -14.94 -8.57
N VAL A 65 2.98 -14.50 -7.37
CA VAL A 65 2.30 -15.35 -6.39
C VAL A 65 0.91 -15.80 -6.89
N GLY A 66 0.30 -15.06 -7.82
CA GLY A 66 -1.02 -15.40 -8.36
C GLY A 66 -2.16 -15.15 -7.38
N HIS A 67 -2.14 -14.01 -6.68
CA HIS A 67 -3.22 -13.62 -5.79
C HIS A 67 -4.58 -13.58 -6.51
N SER A 68 -5.59 -14.23 -5.91
CA SER A 68 -6.97 -14.21 -6.42
C SER A 68 -7.54 -12.79 -6.45
N SER A 69 -8.61 -12.60 -7.22
CA SER A 69 -9.36 -11.33 -7.28
C SER A 69 -9.76 -10.81 -5.89
N ASP A 70 -10.08 -11.72 -4.97
CA ASP A 70 -10.42 -11.43 -3.57
C ASP A 70 -9.27 -10.71 -2.85
N ALA A 71 -8.03 -11.20 -2.96
CA ALA A 71 -6.86 -10.56 -2.35
C ALA A 71 -6.56 -9.20 -2.98
N THR A 72 -6.85 -9.03 -4.27
CA THR A 72 -6.75 -7.72 -4.95
C THR A 72 -7.82 -6.75 -4.44
N GLU A 73 -9.02 -7.24 -4.16
CA GLU A 73 -10.10 -6.44 -3.57
C GLU A 73 -9.75 -6.03 -2.13
N MET A 74 -9.16 -6.93 -1.33
CA MET A 74 -8.64 -6.59 0.00
C MET A 74 -7.58 -5.49 -0.07
N LEU A 75 -6.67 -5.55 -1.06
CA LEU A 75 -5.69 -4.49 -1.29
C LEU A 75 -6.38 -3.15 -1.63
N ASN A 76 -7.43 -3.18 -2.44
CA ASN A 76 -8.16 -1.98 -2.83
C ASN A 76 -8.96 -1.37 -1.66
N ASP A 77 -9.41 -2.21 -0.72
CA ASP A 77 -10.04 -1.76 0.53
C ASP A 77 -9.03 -1.07 1.47
N LEU A 78 -7.77 -1.50 1.43
CA LEU A 78 -6.64 -0.80 2.05
C LEU A 78 -6.38 0.48 1.25
N LYS A 79 -7.18 1.52 1.51
CA LYS A 79 -7.07 2.81 0.81
C LYS A 79 -5.61 3.24 0.70
N PRO A 80 -5.08 3.43 -0.52
CA PRO A 80 -3.68 3.82 -0.68
C PRO A 80 -3.45 5.15 0.04
N GLU A 81 -2.22 5.38 0.52
CA GLU A 81 -1.92 6.60 1.28
C GLU A 81 -2.21 7.87 0.45
N SER A 82 -2.05 7.78 -0.87
CA SER A 82 -2.43 8.81 -1.84
C SER A 82 -3.93 9.18 -1.81
N GLU A 83 -4.77 8.35 -1.19
CA GLU A 83 -6.23 8.49 -1.10
C GLU A 83 -6.75 8.44 0.35
N ARG A 84 -5.86 8.39 1.36
CA ARG A 84 -6.22 8.27 2.78
C ARG A 84 -6.78 9.61 3.31
N ARG A 85 -8.02 9.90 2.92
CA ARG A 85 -8.85 10.97 3.49
C ARG A 85 -9.01 10.68 4.98
N LEU A 86 -8.45 11.54 5.83
CA LEU A 86 -8.67 11.52 7.27
C LEU A 86 -10.17 11.43 7.54
N SER A 87 -10.62 10.28 8.03
CA SER A 87 -11.94 10.10 8.62
C SER A 87 -11.90 10.80 9.97
N ILE A 88 -12.29 12.07 10.00
CA ILE A 88 -12.64 12.74 11.24
C ILE A 88 -13.89 12.06 11.81
N THR A 89 -13.74 11.40 12.97
CA THR A 89 -14.82 11.09 13.91
C THR A 89 -14.80 12.13 15.00
#